data_AF-A0A7K1LP86-F1
#
_entry.id   AF-A0A7K1LP86-F1
#
_cell.length_a   1.000
_cell.length_b   1.000
_cell.length_c   1.000
_cell.angle_alpha   90.00
_cell.angle_beta   90.00
_cell.angle_gamma   90.00
#
_symmetry.space_group_name_H-M   'P 1'
#
loop_
_entity.id
_entity.type
_entity.pdbx_description
1 polymer ?
#
loop_
_entity_poly.entity_id
_entity_poly.type
_entity_poly.pdbx_seq_one_letter_code
_entity_poly.pdbx_strand_id
1 'polypeptide(L)'
;MSIEKEFQFNDRQVDRIISMAWEDRTTFEAIEYQFGLTEKQVIKFMKEQMHPRNWRKWRARVQGRKTKHEKLRRDEVSRFKSDSQRQITGNRISKKKY
;
A
#
# COMPACT_ATOMS: atom_id res chain seq x y z
N MET A 1 21.23 -0.20 -13.86
CA MET A 1 21.55 0.40 -12.55
C MET A 1 20.41 0.09 -11.59
N SER A 2 20.72 -0.18 -10.32
CA SER A 2 19.71 -0.35 -9.27
C SER A 2 19.01 0.98 -9.05
N ILE A 3 17.68 0.96 -8.89
CA ILE A 3 16.87 2.19 -8.75
C ILE A 3 17.33 2.99 -7.52
N GLU A 4 17.71 2.31 -6.45
CA GLU A 4 18.23 2.93 -5.23
C GLU A 4 19.42 3.87 -5.48
N LYS A 5 20.33 3.47 -6.39
CA LYS A 5 21.51 4.29 -6.74
C LYS A 5 21.19 5.42 -7.71
N GLU A 6 20.17 5.25 -8.54
CA GLU A 6 19.71 6.25 -9.51
C GLU A 6 19.07 7.46 -8.78
N PHE A 7 18.33 7.19 -7.71
CA PHE A 7 17.63 8.21 -6.92
C PHE A 7 18.36 8.64 -5.65
N GLN A 8 19.50 8.01 -5.32
CA GLN A 8 20.31 8.28 -4.13
C GLN A 8 19.50 8.32 -2.82
N PHE A 9 18.64 7.32 -2.60
CA PHE A 9 17.88 7.23 -1.36
C PHE A 9 18.79 6.89 -0.17
N ASN A 10 18.52 7.51 0.98
CA ASN A 10 19.09 7.07 2.24
C ASN A 10 18.34 5.85 2.80
N ASP A 11 18.94 5.13 3.74
CA ASP A 11 18.34 3.93 4.34
C ASP A 11 16.94 4.17 4.91
N ARG A 12 16.69 5.35 5.49
CA ARG A 12 15.37 5.72 6.03
C ARG A 12 14.33 5.89 4.93
N GLN A 13 14.71 6.45 3.79
CA GLN A 13 13.84 6.60 2.62
C GLN A 13 13.56 5.23 2.01
N VAL A 14 14.56 4.36 1.92
CA VAL A 14 14.39 2.96 1.47
C VAL A 14 13.36 2.24 2.36
N ASP A 15 13.56 2.27 3.68
CA ASP A 15 12.62 1.68 4.64
C ASP A 15 11.21 2.27 4.52
N ARG A 16 11.12 3.59 4.34
CA ARG A 16 9.84 4.28 4.19
C ARG A 16 9.11 3.87 2.91
N ILE A 17 9.82 3.79 1.79
CA ILE A 17 9.27 3.36 0.50
C ILE A 17 8.80 1.91 0.60
N ILE A 18 9.58 1.01 1.21
CA ILE A 18 9.19 -0.39 1.44
C ILE A 18 7.94 -0.44 2.32
N SER A 19 7.91 0.28 3.43
CA SER A 19 6.75 0.35 4.34
C SER A 19 5.50 0.84 3.59
N MET A 20 5.62 1.92 2.81
CA MET A 20 4.52 2.49 2.03
C MET A 20 4.03 1.53 0.94
N ALA A 21 4.94 0.83 0.28
CA ALA A 21 4.60 -0.13 -0.77
C ALA A 21 3.94 -1.41 -0.23
N TRP A 22 4.18 -1.77 1.04
CA TRP A 22 3.47 -2.84 1.75
C TRP A 22 2.12 -2.41 2.34
N GLU A 23 1.93 -1.12 2.62
CA GLU A 23 0.67 -0.61 3.14
C GLU A 23 -0.43 -0.66 2.08
N ASP A 24 -1.51 -1.33 2.44
CA ASP A 24 -2.66 -1.60 1.60
C ASP A 24 -3.46 -0.34 1.18
N ARG A 25 -3.25 0.78 1.87
CA ARG A 25 -3.98 2.05 1.71
C ARG A 25 -3.16 3.15 1.02
N THR A 26 -1.88 2.89 0.77
CA THR A 26 -1.00 3.86 0.13
C THR A 26 -1.05 3.65 -1.38
N THR A 27 -1.50 4.69 -2.09
CA THR A 27 -1.55 4.67 -3.55
C THR A 27 -0.13 4.77 -4.10
N PHE A 28 0.08 4.29 -5.33
CA PHE A 28 1.36 4.51 -6.00
C PHE A 28 1.61 6.01 -6.26
N GLU A 29 0.55 6.78 -6.50
CA GLU A 29 0.60 8.24 -6.66
C GLU A 29 1.14 8.93 -5.40
N ALA A 30 0.82 8.46 -4.19
CA ALA A 30 1.38 9.02 -2.96
C ALA A 30 2.89 8.77 -2.83
N ILE A 31 3.36 7.61 -3.30
CA ILE A 31 4.80 7.29 -3.33
C ILE A 31 5.50 8.12 -4.40
N GLU A 32 4.87 8.31 -5.56
CA GLU A 32 5.36 9.17 -6.63
C GLU A 32 5.44 10.64 -6.18
N TYR A 33 4.43 11.14 -5.48
CA TYR A 33 4.43 12.50 -4.94
C TYR A 33 5.53 12.74 -3.90
N GLN A 34 5.79 11.76 -3.03
CA GLN A 34 6.79 11.92 -1.95
C GLN A 34 8.23 11.62 -2.39
N PHE A 35 8.43 10.67 -3.32
CA PHE A 35 9.76 10.15 -3.66
C PHE A 35 10.08 10.22 -5.16
N GLY A 36 9.17 10.71 -6.00
CA GLY A 36 9.35 10.79 -7.45
C GLY A 36 9.34 9.44 -8.16
N LEU A 37 8.96 8.36 -7.47
CA LEU A 37 8.94 7.01 -8.04
C LEU A 37 7.59 6.70 -8.69
N THR A 38 7.60 6.55 -10.01
CA THR A 38 6.43 6.02 -10.75
C THR A 38 6.10 4.59 -10.31
N GLU A 39 4.87 4.14 -10.53
CA GLU A 39 4.45 2.76 -10.21
C GLU A 39 5.43 1.70 -10.74
N LYS A 40 5.88 1.84 -11.99
CA LYS A 40 6.82 0.89 -12.62
C LYS A 40 8.15 0.86 -11.89
N GLN A 41 8.65 2.02 -11.47
CA GLN A 41 9.88 2.14 -10.69
C GLN A 41 9.71 1.53 -9.30
N VAL A 42 8.58 1.77 -8.62
CA VAL A 42 8.30 1.14 -7.31
C VAL A 42 8.27 -0.39 -7.42
N ILE A 43 7.64 -0.95 -8.47
CA ILE A 43 7.60 -2.41 -8.68
C ILE A 43 9.00 -2.98 -8.88
N LYS A 44 9.84 -2.30 -9.68
CA LYS A 44 11.22 -2.71 -9.94
C LYS A 44 12.08 -2.55 -8.69
N PHE A 45 11.94 -1.45 -7.96
CA PHE A 45 12.61 -1.20 -6.68
C PHE A 45 12.28 -2.29 -5.67
N MET A 46 10.99 -2.58 -5.48
CA MET A 46 10.55 -3.65 -4.58
C MET A 46 11.10 -5.02 -5.00
N LYS A 47 11.24 -5.29 -6.30
CA LYS A 47 11.85 -6.53 -6.80
C LYS A 47 13.33 -6.64 -6.46
N GLU A 48 14.06 -5.52 -6.47
CA GLU A 48 15.47 -5.44 -6.11
C GLU A 48 15.68 -5.61 -4.59
N GLN A 49 14.79 -5.04 -3.78
CA GLN A 49 14.91 -5.01 -2.31
C GLN A 49 14.46 -6.29 -1.59
N MET A 50 13.82 -7.24 -2.27
CA MET A 50 13.28 -8.43 -1.60
C MET A 50 13.50 -9.73 -2.36
N HIS A 51 13.51 -10.82 -1.59
CA HIS A 51 13.62 -12.15 -2.17
C HIS A 51 12.47 -12.42 -3.17
N PRO A 52 12.74 -13.01 -4.36
CA PRO A 52 11.75 -13.19 -5.42
C PRO A 52 10.46 -13.90 -5.00
N ARG A 53 10.55 -14.82 -4.03
CA ARG A 53 9.38 -15.51 -3.46
C ARG A 53 8.44 -14.56 -2.71
N ASN A 54 8.98 -13.61 -1.96
CA ASN A 54 8.19 -12.61 -1.23
C ASN A 54 7.64 -11.57 -2.22
N TRP A 55 8.42 -11.20 -3.23
CA TRP A 55 7.98 -10.30 -4.30
C TRP A 55 6.76 -10.83 -5.05
N ARG A 56 6.75 -12.12 -5.40
CA ARG A 56 5.57 -12.74 -6.05
C ARG A 56 4.31 -12.64 -5.18
N LYS A 57 4.43 -12.86 -3.87
CA LYS A 57 3.30 -12.71 -2.92
C LYS A 57 2.81 -11.27 -2.85
N TRP A 58 3.73 -10.31 -2.72
CA TRP A 58 3.41 -8.89 -2.72
C TRP A 58 2.76 -8.45 -4.05
N ARG A 59 3.31 -8.89 -5.19
CA ARG A 59 2.78 -8.56 -6.51
C ARG A 59 1.36 -9.10 -6.72
N ALA A 60 1.10 -10.34 -6.32
CA ALA A 60 -0.25 -10.90 -6.35
C ALA A 60 -1.24 -10.08 -5.51
N ARG A 61 -0.83 -9.61 -4.32
CA ARG A 61 -1.65 -8.75 -3.46
C ARG A 61 -1.93 -7.38 -4.08
N VAL A 62 -0.93 -6.77 -4.71
CA VAL A 62 -1.02 -5.41 -5.26
C VAL A 62 -1.77 -5.37 -6.60
N GLN A 63 -1.58 -6.37 -7.45
CA GLN A 63 -2.20 -6.44 -8.78
C GLN A 63 -3.72 -6.65 -8.70
N GLY A 64 -4.23 -7.30 -7.64
CA GLY A 64 -5.67 -7.53 -7.45
C GLY A 64 -6.46 -6.34 -6.90
N ARG A 65 -5.83 -5.19 -6.61
CA ARG A 65 -6.47 -4.07 -5.91
C ARG A 65 -6.94 -2.97 -6.84
N LYS A 66 -8.24 -2.97 -7.12
CA LYS A 66 -8.92 -1.89 -7.88
C LYS A 66 -8.81 -0.52 -7.20
N THR A 67 -8.62 -0.45 -5.89
CA THR A 67 -8.59 0.82 -5.11
C THR A 67 -7.21 1.47 -5.00
N LYS A 68 -6.19 0.98 -5.73
CA LYS A 68 -4.82 1.47 -5.60
C LYS A 68 -4.54 2.76 -6.37
N HIS A 69 -5.42 3.12 -7.29
CA HIS A 69 -5.46 4.44 -7.90
C HIS A 69 -6.40 5.32 -7.08
N GLU A 70 -5.98 6.54 -6.77
CA GLU A 70 -6.78 7.51 -6.01
C GLU A 70 -8.15 7.71 -6.64
N LYS A 71 -8.21 7.74 -7.97
CA LYS A 71 -9.44 7.84 -8.78
C LYS A 71 -10.47 6.73 -8.56
N LEU A 72 -10.04 5.55 -8.08
CA LEU A 72 -10.92 4.40 -7.83
C LEU A 72 -11.27 4.21 -6.35
N ARG A 73 -10.72 5.08 -5.48
CA ARG A 73 -11.03 5.10 -4.06
C ARG A 73 -12.34 5.88 -3.86
N ARG A 74 -13.39 5.22 -3.35
CA ARG A 74 -14.63 5.90 -2.95
C ARG A 74 -14.34 6.83 -1.77
N ASP A 75 -14.95 8.01 -1.76
CA ASP A 75 -14.89 9.00 -0.66
C ASP A 75 -15.29 8.42 0.72
N GLU A 76 -16.07 7.33 0.72
CA GLU A 76 -16.49 6.61 1.92
C GLU A 76 -15.34 5.91 2.67
N VAL A 77 -14.18 5.71 2.02
CA VAL A 77 -12.97 5.10 2.63
C VAL A 77 -12.08 6.17 3.28
N SER A 78 -12.70 7.12 3.96
CA SER A 78 -12.07 8.05 4.93
C SER A 78 -12.13 7.54 6.37
N ARG A 79 -12.91 6.48 6.62
CA ARG A 79 -13.17 5.97 7.99
C ARG A 79 -11.94 5.23 8.54
N PHE A 80 -11.36 5.75 9.62
CA PHE A 80 -10.25 5.12 10.35
C PHE A 80 -10.65 3.84 11.10
N LYS A 81 -11.92 3.70 11.48
CA LYS A 81 -12.48 2.53 12.18
C LYS A 81 -13.73 2.03 11.48
N SER A 82 -13.97 0.71 11.50
CA SER A 82 -15.24 0.16 11.01
C SER A 82 -16.39 0.56 11.94
N ASP A 83 -17.62 0.59 11.41
CA ASP A 83 -18.81 0.90 12.22
C ASP A 83 -19.09 -0.15 13.30
N SER A 84 -18.39 -1.28 13.29
CA SER A 84 -18.43 -2.32 14.34
C SER A 84 -17.39 -2.10 15.44
N GLN A 85 -16.39 -1.24 15.21
CA GLN A 85 -15.24 -1.01 16.10
C GLN A 85 -15.38 0.23 17.00
N ARG A 86 -16.50 0.94 16.98
CA ARG A 86 -16.72 2.08 17.91
C ARG A 86 -17.02 1.54 19.33
N GLN A 87 -16.54 2.21 20.37
CA GLN A 87 -16.76 1.79 21.77
C GLN A 87 -18.25 1.77 22.16
N ILE A 88 -19.09 2.54 21.44
CA ILE A 88 -20.52 2.69 21.71
C ILE A 88 -21.28 2.38 20.42
N THR A 89 -21.03 1.23 19.79
CA THR A 89 -21.80 0.86 18.59
C THR A 89 -23.21 0.41 18.91
N GLY A 90 -23.51 0.00 20.15
CA GLY A 90 -24.81 -0.57 20.52
C GLY A 90 -25.19 -1.83 19.74
N ASN A 91 -24.29 -2.33 18.89
CA ASN A 91 -24.55 -3.39 17.93
C ASN A 91 -24.52 -4.75 18.65
N ARG A 92 -25.65 -5.19 19.19
CA ARG A 92 -25.86 -6.56 19.69
C ARG A 92 -26.11 -7.51 18.52
N ILE A 93 -25.07 -7.80 17.74
CA ILE A 93 -25.16 -8.72 16.60
C ILE A 93 -25.02 -10.15 17.13
N SER A 94 -26.14 -10.86 17.27
CA SER A 94 -26.16 -12.24 17.76
C SER A 94 -25.55 -13.23 16.76
N LYS A 95 -25.78 -13.02 15.45
CA LYS A 95 -25.12 -13.74 14.34
C LYS A 95 -25.06 -12.84 13.11
N LYS A 96 -23.87 -12.72 12.50
CA LYS A 96 -23.71 -12.02 11.21
C LYS A 96 -24.17 -12.97 10.10
N LYS A 97 -25.36 -12.75 9.52
CA LYS A 97 -25.77 -13.46 8.30
C LYS A 97 -24.88 -12.98 7.15
N TYR A 98 -24.17 -13.91 6.53
CA TYR A 98 -23.47 -13.73 5.27
C TYR A 98 -24.45 -13.87 4.11
#